data_AF-A0A950QVK8-F1
#
_entry.id   AF-A0A950QVK8-F1
#
_cell.length_a   1.000
_cell.length_b   1.000
_cell.length_c   1.000
_cell.angle_alpha   90.00
_cell.angle_beta   90.00
_cell.angle_gamma   90.00
#
_symmetry.space_group_name_H-M   'P 1'
#
loop_
_entity.id
_entity.type
_entity.pdbx_description
1 polymer ?
#
loop_
_entity_poly.entity_id
_entity_poly.type
_entity_poly.pdbx_seq_one_letter_code
_entity_poly.pdbx_strand_id
1 'polypeptide(L)'
;MRDGSVIKDVASVPGTAFVRWSPDGQALDYITLHGGGSEIWRLPLNSRAPRRLVRFDADQVVFFAWNESGSKLAYIFGRVDSDVVLFHRATRK
;
A
#
# COMPACT_ATOMS: atom_id res chain seq x y z
N MET A 1 22.11 16.84 -14.50
CA MET A 1 20.80 16.17 -14.30
C MET A 1 20.93 14.77 -14.90
N ARG A 2 20.57 13.69 -14.19
CA ARG A 2 20.64 12.33 -14.75
C ARG A 2 19.64 12.19 -15.89
N ASP A 3 20.02 11.46 -16.93
CA ASP A 3 19.34 11.22 -18.22
C ASP A 3 18.02 10.42 -18.14
N GLY A 4 17.47 10.19 -16.94
CA GLY A 4 16.25 9.42 -16.74
C GLY A 4 16.41 7.91 -16.94
N SER A 5 17.63 7.39 -17.11
CA SER A 5 17.87 5.95 -17.23
C SER A 5 17.42 5.18 -15.98
N VAL A 6 16.78 4.02 -16.20
CA VAL A 6 16.40 3.12 -15.11
C VAL A 6 17.67 2.52 -14.49
N ILE A 7 17.95 2.88 -13.24
CA ILE A 7 19.15 2.42 -12.52
C ILE A 7 18.96 1.01 -11.96
N LYS A 8 17.72 0.63 -11.62
CA LYS A 8 17.39 -0.71 -11.09
C LYS A 8 15.90 -1.00 -11.20
N ASP A 9 15.57 -2.11 -11.86
CA ASP A 9 14.22 -2.70 -11.82
C ASP A 9 14.09 -3.59 -10.57
N VAL A 10 13.13 -3.26 -9.72
CA VAL A 10 12.76 -4.03 -8.53
C VAL A 10 11.36 -4.55 -8.83
N ALA A 11 11.22 -5.88 -8.86
CA ALA A 11 10.07 -6.62 -9.39
C ALA A 11 8.69 -6.06 -9.04
N SER A 12 7.68 -6.42 -9.85
CA SER A 12 6.26 -6.09 -9.62
C SER A 12 5.84 -6.43 -8.19
N VAL A 13 5.65 -5.39 -7.37
CA VAL A 13 5.14 -5.53 -6.01
C VAL A 13 3.61 -5.60 -6.05
N PRO A 14 3.01 -6.68 -5.51
CA PRO A 14 1.55 -6.78 -5.44
C PRO A 14 1.02 -5.77 -4.42
N GLY A 15 0.03 -4.96 -4.81
CA GLY A 15 -0.66 -4.06 -3.88
C GLY A 15 -0.33 -2.58 -4.11
N THR A 16 -1.38 -1.85 -4.51
CA THR A 16 -1.64 -0.39 -4.56
C THR A 16 -0.51 0.62 -4.89
N ALA A 17 -0.94 1.83 -5.29
CA ALA A 17 -0.12 2.89 -5.89
C ALA A 17 0.83 3.64 -4.93
N PHE A 18 0.92 3.24 -3.65
CA PHE A 18 1.65 3.99 -2.61
C PHE A 18 2.92 3.28 -2.16
N VAL A 19 4.04 3.67 -2.79
CA VAL A 19 5.40 3.26 -2.44
C VAL A 19 6.18 4.42 -1.79
N ARG A 20 7.02 4.10 -0.81
CA ARG A 20 7.95 5.01 -0.15
C ARG A 20 9.31 4.36 0.00
N TRP A 21 10.37 5.16 -0.03
CA TRP A 21 11.67 4.71 0.43
C TRP A 21 11.60 4.37 1.92
N SER A 22 12.31 3.32 2.34
CA SER A 22 12.62 3.15 3.75
C SER A 22 13.49 4.32 4.23
N PRO A 23 13.43 4.70 5.51
CA PRO A 23 14.20 5.83 6.05
C PRO A 23 15.72 5.72 5.85
N ASP A 24 16.25 4.50 5.80
CA ASP A 24 17.66 4.20 5.53
C ASP A 24 18.03 4.19 4.02
N GLY A 25 17.04 4.33 3.13
CA GLY A 25 17.22 4.29 1.68
C GLY A 25 17.55 2.90 1.10
N GLN A 26 17.53 1.83 1.91
CA GLN A 26 17.96 0.49 1.49
C GLN A 26 16.81 -0.41 1.01
N ALA A 27 15.56 0.05 1.13
CA ALA A 27 14.37 -0.71 0.79
C ALA A 27 13.24 0.19 0.28
N LEU A 28 12.22 -0.44 -0.28
CA LEU A 28 10.94 0.18 -0.60
C LEU A 28 9.87 -0.37 0.35
N ASP A 29 9.14 0.52 1.00
CA ASP A 29 7.97 0.18 1.80
C ASP A 29 6.70 0.48 0.98
N TYR A 30 5.72 -0.42 1.04
CA TYR A 30 4.50 -0.34 0.22
C TYR A 30 3.31 -0.97 0.95
N ILE A 31 2.11 -0.53 0.57
CA ILE A 31 0.85 -1.08 1.10
C ILE A 31 0.42 -2.25 0.22
N THR A 32 -0.11 -3.30 0.81
CA THR A 32 -0.84 -4.35 0.11
C THR A 32 -2.23 -4.51 0.70
N LEU A 33 -3.17 -5.02 -0.09
CA LEU A 33 -4.53 -5.31 0.36
C LEU A 33 -4.77 -6.82 0.22
N HIS A 34 -4.97 -7.51 1.35
CA HIS A 34 -5.19 -8.96 1.38
C HIS A 34 -6.33 -9.28 2.35
N GLY A 35 -7.30 -10.09 1.92
CA GLY A 35 -8.28 -10.71 2.82
C GLY A 35 -9.13 -9.74 3.66
N GLY A 36 -9.45 -8.55 3.14
CA GLY A 36 -10.32 -7.56 3.79
C GLY A 36 -9.61 -6.44 4.56
N GLY A 37 -8.29 -6.51 4.70
CA GLY A 37 -7.49 -5.50 5.40
C GLY A 37 -6.18 -5.17 4.67
N SER A 38 -5.56 -4.07 5.07
CA SER A 38 -4.26 -3.65 4.52
C SER A 38 -3.08 -4.28 5.27
N GLU A 39 -1.95 -4.33 4.60
CA GLU A 39 -0.66 -4.67 5.21
C GLU A 39 0.40 -3.71 4.70
N ILE A 40 1.41 -3.40 5.51
CA ILE A 40 2.58 -2.64 5.06
C ILE A 40 3.74 -3.62 4.98
N TRP A 41 4.39 -3.63 3.82
CA TRP A 41 5.48 -4.53 3.48
C TRP A 41 6.75 -3.74 3.16
N ARG A 42 7.90 -4.38 3.38
CA ARG A 42 9.23 -3.88 3.04
C ARG A 42 9.88 -4.79 2.02
N LEU A 43 10.36 -4.23 0.91
CA LEU A 43 11.16 -4.87 -0.11
C LEU A 43 12.62 -4.37 -0.03
N PRO A 44 13.54 -5.14 0.57
CA PRO A 44 14.96 -4.80 0.56
C PRO A 44 15.52 -4.81 -0.87
N LEU A 45 16.31 -3.79 -1.22
CA LEU A 45 16.88 -3.70 -2.56
C LEU A 45 17.95 -4.76 -2.84
N ASN A 46 18.62 -5.27 -1.81
CA ASN A 46 19.70 -6.25 -1.94
C ASN A 46 19.19 -7.68 -2.14
N SER A 47 18.26 -8.13 -1.30
CA SER A 47 17.77 -9.51 -1.28
C SER A 47 16.55 -9.74 -2.17
N ARG A 48 15.80 -8.66 -2.49
CA ARG A 48 14.50 -8.71 -3.17
C ARG A 48 13.48 -9.63 -2.50
N ALA A 49 13.66 -9.95 -1.22
CA ALA A 49 12.75 -10.79 -0.44
C ALA A 49 11.83 -9.89 0.41
N PRO A 50 10.55 -9.70 0.03
CA PRO A 50 9.64 -8.86 0.80
C PRO A 50 9.36 -9.44 2.19
N ARG A 51 9.20 -8.55 3.18
CA ARG A 51 8.75 -8.93 4.52
C ARG A 51 7.64 -8.00 5.01
N ARG A 52 6.66 -8.55 5.72
CA ARG A 52 5.58 -7.76 6.33
C ARG A 52 6.11 -6.98 7.53
N LEU A 53 5.73 -5.72 7.64
CA LEU A 53 6.01 -4.84 8.77
C LEU A 53 4.81 -4.75 9.72
N VAL A 54 3.62 -4.54 9.16
CA VAL A 54 2.37 -4.32 9.91
C VAL A 54 1.22 -4.97 9.15
N ARG A 55 0.22 -5.48 9.88
CA ARG A 55 -1.06 -5.98 9.36
C ARG A 55 -2.21 -5.23 10.03
N PHE A 56 -3.22 -4.90 9.23
CA PHE A 56 -4.46 -4.29 9.64
C PHE A 56 -5.60 -5.26 9.29
N ASP A 57 -6.50 -5.56 10.23
CA ASP A 57 -7.48 -6.65 10.04
C ASP A 57 -8.68 -6.24 9.19
N ALA A 58 -9.29 -5.09 9.47
CA ALA A 58 -10.48 -4.58 8.75
C ALA A 58 -10.29 -3.19 8.14
N ASP A 59 -9.16 -2.56 8.44
CA ASP A 59 -8.89 -1.19 8.05
C ASP A 59 -8.11 -1.15 6.73
N GLN A 60 -8.58 -0.31 5.81
CA GLN A 60 -7.89 -0.03 4.56
C GLN A 60 -6.96 1.16 4.75
N VAL A 61 -5.67 0.90 4.77
CA VAL A 61 -4.64 1.94 4.82
C VAL A 61 -4.51 2.56 3.44
N VAL A 62 -4.70 3.86 3.37
CA VAL A 62 -4.60 4.64 2.13
C VAL A 62 -3.29 5.43 2.05
N PHE A 63 -2.63 5.66 3.18
CA PHE A 63 -1.36 6.37 3.24
C PHE A 63 -0.56 5.97 4.49
N PHE A 64 0.77 6.06 4.41
CA PHE A 64 1.65 5.99 5.56
C PHE A 64 2.88 6.89 5.39
N ALA A 65 3.51 7.22 6.52
CA ALA A 65 4.77 7.94 6.57
C ALA A 65 5.61 7.51 7.77
N TRP A 66 6.92 7.40 7.56
CA TRP A 66 7.88 7.25 8.65
C TRP A 66 8.26 8.62 9.20
N ASN A 67 8.61 8.69 10.49
CA ASN A 67 9.37 9.82 11.00
C ASN A 67 10.82 9.77 10.48
N GLU A 68 11.56 10.88 10.60
CA GLU A 68 12.93 11.01 10.07
C GLU A 68 13.87 9.89 10.54
N SER A 69 13.76 9.49 11.81
CA SER A 69 14.59 8.42 12.39
C SER A 69 14.13 7.01 12.02
N GLY A 70 12.98 6.87 11.35
CA GLY A 70 12.39 5.58 10.98
C GLY A 70 11.88 4.72 12.14
N SER A 71 11.76 5.26 13.34
CA SER A 71 11.33 4.54 14.53
C SER A 71 9.83 4.58 14.77
N LYS A 72 9.12 5.51 14.10
CA LYS A 72 7.67 5.68 14.21
C LYS A 72 7.04 5.71 12.83
N LEU A 73 5.87 5.08 12.73
CA LEU A 73 5.06 5.01 11.53
C LEU A 73 3.71 5.67 11.80
N ALA A 74 3.36 6.69 11.03
CA ALA A 74 2.02 7.24 10.96
C ALA A 74 1.29 6.63 9.76
N TYR A 75 -0.01 6.39 9.88
CA TYR A 75 -0.84 5.86 8.80
C TYR A 75 -2.24 6.47 8.84
N ILE A 76 -2.87 6.55 7.68
CA ILE A 76 -4.27 6.95 7.51
C ILE A 76 -5.03 5.72 7.04
N PHE A 77 -6.12 5.42 7.72
CA PHE A 77 -6.97 4.29 7.40
C PHE A 77 -8.44 4.69 7.36
N GLY A 78 -9.23 3.89 6.65
CA GLY A 78 -10.68 4.02 6.61
C GLY A 78 -11.33 2.67 6.34
N ARG A 79 -12.66 2.67 6.38
CA ARG A 79 -13.48 1.55 5.94
C ARG A 79 -14.16 1.93 4.65
N VAL A 80 -14.19 1.00 3.71
CA VAL A 80 -14.99 1.13 2.51
C VAL A 80 -16.31 0.46 2.82
N ASP A 81 -17.33 1.27 3.10
CA ASP A 81 -18.71 0.81 3.13
C ASP A 81 -19.28 0.93 1.71
N SER A 82 -19.94 -0.12 1.24
CA SER A 82 -20.51 -0.17 -0.10
C SER A 82 -21.76 -1.05 -0.09
N ASP A 83 -22.85 -0.49 -0.59
CA ASP A 83 -24.13 -1.18 -0.75
C ASP A 83 -24.40 -1.48 -2.22
N VAL A 84 -24.96 -2.67 -2.49
CA VAL A 84 -25.47 -3.03 -3.81
C VAL A 84 -26.99 -2.89 -3.78
N VAL A 85 -27.51 -1.97 -4.58
CA VAL A 85 -28.96 -1.69 -4.63
C VAL A 85 -29.53 -2.10 -5.98
N LEU A 86 -30.56 -2.94 -5.97
CA LEU A 86 -31.31 -3.32 -7.17
C LEU A 86 -32.59 -2.49 -7.28
N PHE A 87 -32.78 -1.82 -8.40
CA PHE A 87 -34.04 -1.15 -8.73
C PHE A 87 -34.77 -1.92 -9.82
N HIS A 88 -36.11 -1.99 -9.71
CA HIS A 88 -36.97 -2.46 -10.79
C HIS A 88 -37.69 -1.27 -11.43
N ARG A 89 -37.99 -1.38 -12.73
CA ARG A 89 -38.71 -0.34 -13.46
C ARG A 89 -40.17 -0.32 -13.00
N ALA A 90 -40.65 0.83 -12.51
CA ALA A 90 -42.07 1.01 -12.25
C ALA A 90 -42.86 0.96 -13.57
N THR A 91 -43.77 0.01 -13.70
CA THR A 91 -44.75 0.00 -14.79
C THR A 91 -45.85 1.02 -14.48
N ARG A 92 -46.05 1.98 -15.39
CA ARG A 92 -47.26 2.81 -15.37
C ARG A 92 -48.44 1.95 -15.84
N LYS A 93 -49.56 2.02 -15.11
CA LYS A 93 -50.87 1.52 -15.56
C LYS A 93 -51.35 2.32 -16.76
#